data_AF-A0A3D4BVK6-F1
#
_entry.id   AF-A0A3D4BVK6-F1
#
_cell.length_a   1.000
_cell.length_b   1.000
_cell.length_c   1.000
_cell.angle_alpha   90.00
_cell.angle_beta   90.00
_cell.angle_gamma   90.00
#
_symmetry.space_group_name_H-M   'P 1'
#
loop_
_entity.id
_entity.type
_entity.pdbx_description
1 polymer ?
#
loop_
_entity_poly.entity_id
_entity_poly.type
_entity_poly.pdbx_seq_one_letter_code
_entity_poly.pdbx_strand_id
1 'polypeptide(L)'
;MKQKNNSNLKDKKDKLDWQNFNFLENLLVFCTVPGRSVPKESGVHFRITLDSENQAICILFEIDRRNDPLIRNQALKRPDYMSVYIDSNSCICTIIEMKGKNHNSLENGIEQILRLKEILQTEISNHLPSKLQIKYQGILLTPYNSQPPLKKIAEIASNGFIILPIQYNNKAELFPYVSRKNEITEISKKYNHQEITESTPLFIEEILTTRALPKRIQDEYYSKNFSKSQDREGIYINYLLPNDTDYITLFSNRQFIEINMQESEDKEKIKDELILLNLINRLAIKFSNRQILESNN
;
A
#
# COMPACT_ATOMS: atom_id res chain seq x y z
N MET A 1 -15.90 -10.46 -32.48
CA MET A 1 -16.02 -8.99 -32.71
C MET A 1 -15.61 -8.33 -31.40
N LYS A 2 -14.45 -7.65 -31.36
CA LYS A 2 -13.90 -7.09 -30.10
C LYS A 2 -14.91 -6.12 -29.48
N GLN A 3 -15.51 -6.46 -28.33
CA GLN A 3 -16.12 -5.45 -27.49
C GLN A 3 -14.98 -4.53 -27.04
N LYS A 4 -14.92 -3.33 -27.63
CA LYS A 4 -14.10 -2.26 -27.08
C LYS A 4 -14.64 -1.98 -25.69
N ASN A 5 -13.88 -2.37 -24.67
CA ASN A 5 -14.06 -1.88 -23.31
C ASN A 5 -13.85 -0.35 -23.34
N ASN A 6 -14.90 0.40 -23.66
CA ASN A 6 -14.91 1.87 -23.68
C ASN A 6 -14.95 2.47 -22.26
N SER A 7 -14.41 1.77 -21.25
CA SER A 7 -14.39 2.21 -19.87
C SER A 7 -13.04 2.00 -19.21
N ASN A 8 -11.94 2.21 -19.94
CA ASN A 8 -10.64 2.40 -19.31
C ASN A 8 -10.72 3.69 -18.49
N LEU A 9 -10.74 3.58 -17.16
CA LEU A 9 -10.53 4.73 -16.31
C LEU A 9 -9.13 5.26 -16.61
N LYS A 10 -9.03 6.48 -17.14
CA LYS A 10 -7.73 7.16 -17.31
C LYS A 10 -7.05 7.40 -15.95
N ASP A 11 -7.82 7.44 -14.86
CA ASP A 11 -7.33 7.64 -13.50
C ASP A 11 -8.13 6.81 -12.47
N LYS A 12 -7.44 6.21 -11.49
CA LYS A 12 -8.00 5.42 -10.36
C LYS A 12 -8.96 6.20 -9.42
N LYS A 13 -9.29 7.46 -9.73
CA LYS A 13 -9.94 8.39 -8.79
C LYS A 13 -11.43 8.63 -9.04
N ASP A 14 -11.96 8.23 -10.20
CA ASP A 14 -13.36 8.50 -10.50
C ASP A 14 -14.25 7.36 -9.99
N LYS A 15 -15.01 7.70 -8.93
CA LYS A 15 -16.17 6.99 -8.36
C LYS A 15 -16.67 5.87 -9.26
N LEU A 16 -16.82 4.64 -8.78
CA LEU A 16 -17.85 3.77 -9.37
C LEU A 16 -18.35 2.62 -8.48
N ASP A 17 -17.57 2.03 -7.55
CA ASP A 17 -18.09 0.87 -6.78
C ASP A 17 -17.25 0.43 -5.55
N TRP A 18 -16.75 1.34 -4.70
CA TRP A 18 -15.93 0.98 -3.51
C TRP A 18 -16.61 0.01 -2.57
N GLN A 19 -17.94 0.02 -2.57
CA GLN A 19 -18.73 -0.91 -1.79
C GLN A 19 -18.45 -2.37 -2.16
N ASN A 20 -17.97 -2.63 -3.39
CA ASN A 20 -17.64 -3.95 -3.91
C ASN A 20 -16.23 -4.45 -3.54
N PHE A 21 -15.35 -3.59 -3.01
CA PHE A 21 -13.97 -3.94 -2.64
C PHE A 21 -13.78 -3.92 -1.12
N ASN A 22 -13.06 -4.89 -0.55
CA ASN A 22 -12.68 -4.92 0.88
C ASN A 22 -11.63 -3.85 1.17
N PHE A 23 -11.21 -3.77 2.43
CA PHE A 23 -10.24 -2.79 2.88
C PHE A 23 -8.91 -2.86 2.09
N LEU A 24 -8.29 -4.04 1.98
CA LEU A 24 -7.00 -4.19 1.28
C LEU A 24 -7.11 -3.94 -0.23
N GLU A 25 -8.20 -4.36 -0.83
CA GLU A 25 -8.48 -4.05 -2.24
C GLU A 25 -8.69 -2.57 -2.46
N ASN A 26 -9.45 -1.90 -1.58
CA ASN A 26 -9.66 -0.46 -1.66
C ASN A 26 -8.35 0.31 -1.51
N LEU A 27 -7.44 -0.18 -0.68
CA LEU A 27 -6.11 0.38 -0.50
C LEU A 27 -5.33 0.34 -1.83
N LEU A 28 -5.25 -0.84 -2.46
CA LEU A 28 -4.51 -1.05 -3.71
C LEU A 28 -5.13 -0.34 -4.92
N VAL A 29 -6.45 -0.36 -5.03
CA VAL A 29 -7.17 0.17 -6.20
C VAL A 29 -7.34 1.67 -6.12
N PHE A 30 -7.71 2.22 -4.96
CA PHE A 30 -8.14 3.62 -4.89
C PHE A 30 -7.19 4.54 -4.14
N CYS A 31 -6.34 4.03 -3.26
CA CYS A 31 -5.57 4.87 -2.33
C CYS A 31 -4.12 5.07 -2.77
N THR A 32 -3.66 4.42 -3.83
CA THR A 32 -2.28 4.54 -4.33
C THR A 32 -1.96 5.95 -4.84
N VAL A 33 -0.77 6.45 -4.49
CA VAL A 33 -0.23 7.75 -4.89
C VAL A 33 0.89 7.52 -5.91
N PRO A 34 0.69 7.84 -7.21
CA PRO A 34 1.67 7.53 -8.26
C PRO A 34 3.06 8.14 -8.06
N GLY A 35 3.17 9.33 -7.46
CA GLY A 35 4.42 10.10 -7.42
C GLY A 35 5.22 10.00 -6.12
N ARG A 36 4.82 9.14 -5.15
CA ARG A 36 5.45 9.03 -3.82
C ARG A 36 5.77 10.37 -3.13
N SER A 37 4.97 11.41 -3.43
CA SER A 37 5.17 12.78 -2.97
C SER A 37 3.81 13.35 -2.61
N VAL A 38 3.74 14.05 -1.49
CA VAL A 38 2.48 14.58 -0.95
C VAL A 38 2.48 16.11 -0.94
N PRO A 39 1.29 16.75 -1.03
CA PRO A 39 1.16 18.18 -0.87
C PRO A 39 1.46 18.62 0.58
N LYS A 40 1.54 19.94 0.77
CA LYS A 40 1.71 20.53 2.10
C LYS A 40 0.43 20.49 2.91
N GLU A 41 0.51 19.85 4.06
CA GLU A 41 -0.59 19.68 5.02
C GLU A 41 -0.07 19.93 6.43
N SER A 42 -0.84 20.63 7.26
CA SER A 42 -0.45 20.92 8.65
C SER A 42 0.94 21.58 8.83
N GLY A 43 1.45 22.24 7.80
CA GLY A 43 2.77 22.88 7.81
C GLY A 43 3.94 21.97 7.42
N VAL A 44 3.69 20.71 7.05
CA VAL A 44 4.68 19.72 6.64
C VAL A 44 4.32 19.12 5.26
N HIS A 45 5.31 18.57 4.56
CA HIS A 45 5.13 17.72 3.39
C HIS A 45 6.32 16.78 3.25
N PHE A 46 6.16 15.70 2.48
CA PHE A 46 7.24 14.74 2.28
C PHE A 46 7.26 14.13 0.87
N ARG A 47 8.35 13.42 0.58
CA ARG A 47 8.46 12.44 -0.50
C ARG A 47 9.16 11.18 0.00
N ILE A 48 9.09 10.14 -0.82
CA ILE A 48 9.86 8.91 -0.68
C ILE A 48 10.58 8.65 -2.01
N THR A 49 11.85 9.02 -2.08
CA THR A 49 12.70 8.72 -3.23
C THR A 49 13.25 7.30 -3.11
N LEU A 50 13.02 6.45 -4.11
CA LEU A 50 13.65 5.13 -4.16
C LEU A 50 15.11 5.30 -4.57
N ASP A 51 15.99 4.61 -3.85
CA ASP A 51 17.42 4.52 -4.16
C ASP A 51 17.67 3.66 -5.41
N SER A 52 18.50 4.14 -6.33
CA SER A 52 18.91 3.46 -7.56
C SER A 52 19.53 2.08 -7.37
N GLU A 53 20.19 1.84 -6.23
CA GLU A 53 20.79 0.54 -5.93
C GLU A 53 19.80 -0.43 -5.27
N ASN A 54 18.65 0.08 -4.83
CA ASN A 54 17.69 -0.69 -4.06
C ASN A 54 16.61 -1.31 -4.95
N GLN A 55 16.64 -2.63 -5.04
CA GLN A 55 15.65 -3.43 -5.74
C GLN A 55 14.47 -3.73 -4.81
N ALA A 56 13.57 -2.76 -4.71
CA ALA A 56 12.41 -2.82 -3.84
C ALA A 56 11.17 -2.23 -4.51
N ILE A 57 10.00 -2.66 -4.04
CA ILE A 57 8.73 -1.99 -4.29
C ILE A 57 8.51 -0.99 -3.15
N CYS A 58 8.20 0.26 -3.47
CA CYS A 58 7.71 1.23 -2.49
C CYS A 58 6.43 1.92 -2.98
N ILE A 59 5.32 1.65 -2.31
CA ILE A 59 4.02 2.23 -2.65
C ILE A 59 3.59 3.16 -1.54
N LEU A 60 3.19 4.38 -1.91
CA LEU A 60 2.56 5.33 -1.00
C LEU A 60 1.04 5.30 -1.18
N PHE A 61 0.32 5.30 -0.06
CA PHE A 61 -1.13 5.33 0.01
C PHE A 61 -1.62 6.59 0.73
N GLU A 62 -2.58 7.30 0.15
CA GLU A 62 -3.36 8.36 0.79
C GLU A 62 -4.53 7.72 1.55
N ILE A 63 -4.49 7.79 2.88
CA ILE A 63 -5.48 7.16 3.76
C ILE A 63 -6.56 8.17 4.14
N ASP A 64 -6.19 9.42 4.47
CA ASP A 64 -7.17 10.45 4.79
C ASP A 64 -7.81 11.06 3.53
N ARG A 65 -8.96 10.51 3.12
CA ARG A 65 -9.65 10.92 1.88
C ARG A 65 -11.06 11.44 2.13
N ARG A 66 -11.43 12.56 1.49
CA ARG A 66 -12.76 13.19 1.64
C ARG A 66 -13.92 12.23 1.34
N ASN A 67 -13.79 11.41 0.31
CA ASN A 67 -14.71 10.33 -0.01
C ASN A 67 -13.95 9.03 0.30
N ASP A 68 -14.33 8.30 1.36
CA ASP A 68 -13.50 7.22 1.89
C ASP A 68 -13.96 5.81 1.50
N PRO A 69 -13.12 5.06 0.75
CA PRO A 69 -13.35 3.64 0.49
C PRO A 69 -12.91 2.71 1.65
N LEU A 70 -12.02 3.14 2.54
CA LEU A 70 -11.36 2.33 3.56
C LEU A 70 -12.10 2.29 4.90
N ILE A 71 -12.31 3.44 5.53
CA ILE A 71 -12.90 3.55 6.87
C ILE A 71 -14.27 4.24 6.75
N ARG A 72 -15.30 3.41 6.57
CA ARG A 72 -16.69 3.90 6.36
C ARG A 72 -17.27 4.62 7.57
N ASN A 73 -16.73 4.38 8.78
CA ASN A 73 -17.14 5.12 9.97
C ASN A 73 -16.47 6.50 9.98
N GLN A 74 -17.23 7.52 9.59
CA GLN A 74 -16.76 8.91 9.53
C GLN A 74 -16.36 9.49 10.89
N ALA A 75 -16.79 8.90 12.00
CA ALA A 75 -16.36 9.33 13.34
C ALA A 75 -14.94 8.86 13.69
N LEU A 76 -14.41 7.87 12.96
CA LEU A 76 -13.09 7.34 13.22
C LEU A 76 -12.03 8.21 12.55
N LYS A 77 -11.22 8.88 13.37
CA LYS A 77 -10.02 9.57 12.88
C LYS A 77 -9.02 8.54 12.36
N ARG A 78 -8.41 8.86 11.23
CA ARG A 78 -7.49 8.00 10.47
C ARG A 78 -6.20 8.74 10.18
N PRO A 79 -5.08 8.04 9.97
CA PRO A 79 -3.86 8.72 9.65
C PRO A 79 -3.89 9.27 8.22
N ASP A 80 -3.01 10.20 7.89
CA ASP A 80 -2.98 10.85 6.58
C ASP A 80 -2.50 9.90 5.47
N TYR A 81 -1.40 9.18 5.71
CA TYR A 81 -0.74 8.35 4.70
C TYR A 81 -0.24 7.01 5.25
N MET A 82 0.07 6.07 4.36
CA MET A 82 0.80 4.85 4.66
C MET A 82 1.75 4.51 3.52
N SER A 83 2.96 4.06 3.81
CA SER A 83 3.83 3.45 2.80
C SER A 83 4.01 1.96 3.03
N VAL A 84 4.10 1.20 1.95
CA VAL A 84 4.55 -0.20 1.95
C VAL A 84 5.87 -0.27 1.24
N TYR A 85 6.87 -0.83 1.90
CA TYR A 85 8.18 -1.12 1.33
C TYR A 85 8.43 -2.63 1.36
N ILE A 86 8.83 -3.19 0.22
CA ILE A 86 9.09 -4.63 0.06
C ILE A 86 10.39 -4.81 -0.70
N ASP A 87 11.35 -5.49 -0.07
CA ASP A 87 12.55 -6.00 -0.71
C ASP A 87 12.60 -7.54 -0.57
N SER A 88 13.73 -8.15 -0.93
CA SER A 88 13.93 -9.60 -0.87
C SER A 88 13.73 -10.21 0.54
N ASN A 89 13.90 -9.42 1.59
CA ASN A 89 14.01 -9.89 2.97
C ASN A 89 12.90 -9.35 3.88
N SER A 90 12.24 -8.27 3.49
CA SER A 90 11.38 -7.49 4.37
C SER A 90 10.08 -7.06 3.68
N CYS A 91 9.06 -6.83 4.50
CA CYS A 91 7.84 -6.15 4.13
C CYS A 91 7.51 -5.23 5.30
N ILE A 92 7.49 -3.93 5.04
CA ILE A 92 7.39 -2.89 6.07
C ILE A 92 6.22 -1.97 5.71
N CYS A 93 5.23 -1.95 6.60
CA CYS A 93 4.13 -1.00 6.57
C CYS A 93 4.46 0.16 7.51
N THR A 94 4.71 1.34 6.97
CA THR A 94 4.94 2.57 7.74
C THR A 94 3.70 3.45 7.67
N ILE A 95 3.05 3.67 8.81
CA ILE A 95 1.89 4.56 8.93
C ILE A 95 2.38 5.97 9.22
N ILE A 96 1.97 6.95 8.43
CA ILE A 96 2.50 8.31 8.45
C ILE A 96 1.38 9.27 8.80
N GLU A 97 1.54 9.99 9.91
CA GLU A 97 0.61 11.02 10.34
C GLU A 97 1.29 12.40 10.37
N MET A 98 0.64 13.38 9.77
CA MET A 98 1.11 14.75 9.62
C MET A 98 0.31 15.68 10.53
N LYS A 99 0.95 16.17 11.59
CA LYS A 99 0.32 17.09 12.55
C LYS A 99 1.02 18.43 12.61
N GLY A 100 0.22 19.46 12.93
CA GLY A 100 0.72 20.80 13.19
C GLY A 100 1.41 20.92 14.55
N LYS A 101 1.35 22.10 15.17
CA LYS A 101 2.04 22.39 16.43
C LYS A 101 1.22 22.11 17.69
N ASN A 102 -0.09 21.87 17.55
CA ASN A 102 -0.99 21.76 18.71
C ASN A 102 -0.79 20.41 19.43
N HIS A 103 -0.44 20.45 20.73
CA HIS A 103 -0.16 19.26 21.53
C HIS A 103 -1.31 18.22 21.54
N ASN A 104 -2.56 18.66 21.74
CA ASN A 104 -3.71 17.74 21.72
C ASN A 104 -3.84 17.05 20.36
N SER A 105 -3.48 17.74 19.26
CA SER A 105 -3.47 17.13 17.93
C SER A 105 -2.37 16.08 17.76
N LEU A 106 -1.24 16.20 18.46
CA LEU A 106 -0.12 15.25 18.39
C LEU A 106 -0.45 13.92 19.06
N GLU A 107 -1.10 13.96 20.23
CA GLU A 107 -1.56 12.73 20.89
C GLU A 107 -2.64 12.00 20.09
N ASN A 108 -3.58 12.75 19.51
CA ASN A 108 -4.56 12.20 18.57
C ASN A 108 -3.87 11.53 17.37
N GLY A 109 -2.78 12.12 16.86
CA GLY A 109 -2.01 11.54 15.75
C GLY A 109 -1.42 10.16 16.09
N ILE A 110 -0.94 9.97 17.32
CA ILE A 110 -0.48 8.67 17.80
C ILE A 110 -1.62 7.64 17.83
N GLU A 111 -2.80 8.05 18.29
CA GLU A 111 -3.99 7.17 18.33
C GLU A 111 -4.45 6.78 16.93
N GLN A 112 -4.42 7.71 15.97
CA GLN A 112 -4.71 7.44 14.56
C GLN A 112 -3.74 6.38 13.99
N ILE A 113 -2.44 6.51 14.26
CA ILE A 113 -1.42 5.52 13.86
C ILE A 113 -1.72 4.13 14.46
N LEU A 114 -1.94 4.06 15.78
CA LEU A 114 -2.21 2.81 16.48
C LEU A 114 -3.47 2.14 15.95
N ARG A 115 -4.52 2.94 15.69
CA ARG A 115 -5.78 2.41 15.19
C ARG A 115 -5.66 1.82 13.80
N LEU A 116 -4.97 2.48 12.88
CA LEU A 116 -4.76 1.92 11.54
C LEU A 116 -3.90 0.65 11.61
N LYS A 117 -2.90 0.59 12.50
CA LYS A 117 -2.11 -0.63 12.72
C LYS A 117 -3.01 -1.82 13.08
N GLU A 118 -3.93 -1.65 14.03
CA GLU A 118 -4.87 -2.71 14.44
C GLU A 118 -5.75 -3.17 13.28
N ILE A 119 -6.30 -2.22 12.51
CA ILE A 119 -7.12 -2.51 11.33
C ILE A 119 -6.29 -3.31 10.32
N LEU A 120 -5.09 -2.85 9.98
CA LEU A 120 -4.22 -3.53 9.02
C LEU A 120 -3.88 -4.96 9.47
N GLN A 121 -3.51 -5.15 10.75
CA GLN A 121 -3.20 -6.47 11.28
C GLN A 121 -4.39 -7.43 11.15
N THR A 122 -5.59 -6.94 11.45
CA THR A 122 -6.83 -7.71 11.33
C THR A 122 -7.15 -8.04 9.88
N GLU A 123 -7.12 -7.04 9.00
CA GLU A 123 -7.42 -7.17 7.58
C GLU A 123 -6.44 -8.12 6.88
N ILE A 124 -5.15 -7.99 7.15
CA ILE A 124 -4.11 -8.88 6.61
C ILE A 124 -4.30 -10.31 7.11
N SER A 125 -4.52 -10.49 8.43
CA SER A 125 -4.75 -11.83 8.99
C SER A 125 -6.01 -12.49 8.43
N ASN A 126 -7.00 -11.69 8.05
CA ASN A 126 -8.27 -12.20 7.54
C ASN A 126 -8.21 -12.57 6.05
N HIS A 127 -7.38 -11.91 5.25
CA HIS A 127 -7.45 -11.99 3.79
C HIS A 127 -6.18 -12.52 3.11
N LEU A 128 -5.03 -12.59 3.82
CA LEU A 128 -3.76 -13.04 3.25
C LEU A 128 -3.25 -14.31 3.94
N PRO A 129 -2.43 -15.13 3.24
CA PRO A 129 -1.73 -16.24 3.88
C PRO A 129 -0.74 -15.74 4.94
N SER A 130 -0.66 -16.44 6.06
CA SER A 130 0.18 -16.06 7.22
C SER A 130 1.70 -16.12 7.01
N LYS A 131 2.17 -16.44 5.79
CA LYS A 131 3.60 -16.63 5.48
C LYS A 131 4.37 -15.31 5.40
N LEU A 132 3.71 -14.20 5.04
CA LEU A 132 4.39 -12.91 4.95
C LEU A 132 4.60 -12.33 6.34
N GLN A 133 5.86 -12.21 6.74
CA GLN A 133 6.20 -11.42 7.91
C GLN A 133 6.16 -9.95 7.56
N ILE A 134 5.17 -9.26 8.11
CA ILE A 134 4.96 -7.82 7.92
C ILE A 134 5.37 -7.09 9.19
N LYS A 135 6.26 -6.11 9.05
CA LYS A 135 6.65 -5.21 10.13
C LYS A 135 5.78 -3.97 10.05
N TYR A 136 5.27 -3.53 11.20
CA TYR A 136 4.51 -2.29 11.30
C TYR A 136 5.33 -1.27 12.08
N GLN A 137 5.37 -0.04 11.59
CA GLN A 137 5.98 1.10 12.26
C GLN A 137 5.21 2.38 11.97
N GLY A 138 5.46 3.43 12.74
CA GLY A 138 4.81 4.73 12.59
C GLY A 138 5.80 5.87 12.39
N ILE A 139 5.33 6.93 11.75
CA ILE A 139 6.00 8.23 11.69
C ILE A 139 4.97 9.28 12.10
N LEU A 140 5.28 10.06 13.12
CA LEU A 140 4.56 11.30 13.45
C LEU A 140 5.37 12.46 12.88
N LEU A 141 4.99 12.93 11.69
CA LEU A 141 5.65 14.02 10.99
C LEU A 141 5.07 15.37 11.46
N THR A 142 5.95 16.26 11.93
CA THR A 142 5.53 17.53 12.52
C THR A 142 6.48 18.68 12.14
N PRO A 143 6.05 19.94 12.25
CA PRO A 143 6.95 21.09 12.17
C PRO A 143 8.10 21.01 13.19
N TYR A 144 9.23 21.63 12.86
CA TYR A 144 10.45 21.63 13.68
C TYR A 144 10.24 22.13 15.13
N ASN A 145 9.31 23.06 15.33
CA ASN A 145 9.02 23.66 16.64
C ASN A 145 7.85 22.98 17.38
N SER A 146 7.34 21.85 16.90
CA SER A 146 6.33 21.09 17.62
C SER A 146 6.93 20.43 18.86
N GLN A 147 6.08 20.02 19.80
CA GLN A 147 6.48 19.26 20.99
C GLN A 147 5.84 17.87 20.93
N PRO A 148 6.42 16.90 20.18
CA PRO A 148 5.92 15.53 20.15
C PRO A 148 5.84 14.95 21.56
N PRO A 149 4.78 14.19 21.90
CA PRO A 149 4.63 13.59 23.22
C PRO A 149 5.59 12.39 23.40
N LEU A 150 6.88 12.68 23.59
CA LEU A 150 7.98 11.70 23.61
C LEU A 150 7.78 10.60 24.65
N LYS A 151 7.18 10.94 25.80
CA LYS A 151 6.88 9.96 26.87
C LYS A 151 5.92 8.88 26.36
N LYS A 152 4.79 9.28 25.75
CA LYS A 152 3.79 8.36 25.16
C LYS A 152 4.43 7.53 24.03
N ILE A 153 5.28 8.14 23.21
CA ILE A 153 6.00 7.43 22.14
C ILE A 153 6.94 6.36 22.70
N ALA A 154 7.71 6.67 23.74
CA ALA A 154 8.62 5.73 24.39
C ALA A 154 7.87 4.57 25.06
N GLU A 155 6.73 4.84 25.70
CA GLU A 155 5.85 3.80 26.28
C GLU A 155 5.34 2.85 25.18
N ILE A 156 4.88 3.37 24.04
CA ILE A 156 4.45 2.54 22.91
C ILE A 156 5.61 1.73 22.32
N ALA A 157 6.79 2.32 22.22
CA ALA A 157 7.99 1.65 21.74
C ALA A 157 8.42 0.50 22.66
N SER A 158 8.26 0.65 23.98
CA SER A 158 8.50 -0.42 24.96
C SER A 158 7.57 -1.62 24.77
N ASN A 159 6.38 -1.41 24.21
CA ASN A 159 5.42 -2.45 23.83
C ASN A 159 5.67 -3.01 22.40
N GLY A 160 6.82 -2.72 21.80
CA GLY A 160 7.26 -3.31 20.54
C GLY A 160 6.76 -2.62 19.27
N PHE A 161 6.22 -1.40 19.35
CA PHE A 161 5.83 -0.62 18.18
C PHE A 161 6.51 0.75 18.14
N ILE A 162 7.32 0.99 17.12
CA ILE A 162 8.14 2.20 17.05
C ILE A 162 7.41 3.25 16.21
N ILE A 163 7.18 4.41 16.83
CA ILE A 163 6.73 5.63 16.16
C ILE A 163 7.89 6.62 16.20
N LEU A 164 8.39 7.04 15.04
CA LEU A 164 9.42 8.07 14.96
C LEU A 164 8.78 9.47 14.95
N PRO A 165 9.11 10.35 15.90
CA PRO A 165 8.70 11.75 15.87
C PRO A 165 9.63 12.53 14.93
N ILE A 166 9.30 12.58 13.65
CA ILE A 166 10.11 13.32 12.67
C ILE A 166 9.67 14.77 12.67
N GLN A 167 10.61 15.67 12.92
CA GLN A 167 10.37 17.11 12.92
C GLN A 167 11.07 17.79 11.73
N TYR A 168 10.30 18.44 10.85
CA TYR A 168 10.83 19.09 9.65
C TYR A 168 9.90 20.21 9.16
N ASN A 169 10.43 21.27 8.56
CA ASN A 169 9.62 22.43 8.10
C ASN A 169 9.43 22.52 6.57
N ASN A 170 10.27 21.81 5.80
CA ASN A 170 10.22 21.80 4.34
C ASN A 170 9.70 20.44 3.86
N LYS A 171 10.16 19.97 2.70
CA LYS A 171 9.85 18.65 2.14
C LYS A 171 10.74 17.57 2.75
N ALA A 172 10.23 16.78 3.68
CA ALA A 172 10.98 15.68 4.27
C ALA A 172 11.21 14.57 3.23
N GLU A 173 12.44 14.07 3.16
CA GLU A 173 12.76 12.78 2.55
C GLU A 173 12.55 11.67 3.58
N LEU A 174 11.62 10.75 3.32
CA LEU A 174 11.25 9.68 4.26
C LEU A 174 11.79 8.30 3.90
N PHE A 175 12.38 8.11 2.72
CA PHE A 175 12.91 6.79 2.32
C PHE A 175 13.75 6.10 3.40
N PRO A 176 14.72 6.76 4.09
CA PRO A 176 15.56 6.10 5.09
C PRO A 176 14.81 5.56 6.32
N TYR A 177 13.58 6.06 6.54
CA TYR A 177 12.73 5.72 7.68
C TYR A 177 11.60 4.74 7.32
N VAL A 178 11.38 4.49 6.03
CA VAL A 178 10.36 3.54 5.55
C VAL A 178 10.97 2.28 4.93
N SER A 179 12.21 2.35 4.44
CA SER A 179 12.91 1.24 3.78
C SER A 179 13.57 0.25 4.73
N ARG A 180 13.56 0.54 6.04
CA ARG A 180 14.15 -0.33 7.06
C ARG A 180 13.33 -0.34 8.35
N LYS A 181 13.60 -1.35 9.17
CA LYS A 181 13.04 -1.43 10.52
C LYS A 181 13.65 -0.32 11.37
N ASN A 182 12.80 0.55 11.91
CA ASN A 182 13.24 1.59 12.83
C ASN A 182 13.65 1.00 14.18
N GLU A 183 14.52 1.70 14.89
CA GLU A 183 15.04 1.35 16.20
C GLU A 183 14.59 2.34 17.29
N ILE A 184 14.48 1.86 18.53
CA ILE A 184 14.16 2.71 19.69
C ILE A 184 15.13 3.88 19.83
N THR A 185 16.41 3.67 19.49
CA THR A 185 17.46 4.69 19.58
C THR A 185 17.23 5.86 18.64
N GLU A 186 16.38 5.71 17.62
CA GLU A 186 16.09 6.75 16.63
C GLU A 186 14.99 7.71 17.09
N ILE A 187 14.21 7.39 18.13
CA ILE A 187 13.14 8.24 18.66
C ILE A 187 13.67 9.61 19.13
N SER A 188 14.90 9.64 19.66
CA SER A 188 15.55 10.86 20.14
C SER A 188 16.48 11.50 19.11
N LYS A 189 16.68 10.87 17.95
CA LYS A 189 17.56 11.42 16.91
C LYS A 189 16.85 12.52 16.14
N LYS A 190 17.60 13.57 15.80
CA LYS A 190 17.12 14.60 14.89
C LYS A 190 16.95 14.02 13.48
N TYR A 191 15.98 14.55 12.76
CA TYR A 191 15.83 14.27 11.33
C TYR A 191 17.13 14.55 10.59
N ASN A 192 17.54 13.62 9.73
CA ASN A 192 18.69 13.76 8.87
C ASN A 192 18.21 13.71 7.41
N HIS A 193 18.39 14.81 6.67
CA HIS A 193 18.07 14.82 5.26
C HIS A 193 19.13 14.03 4.50
N GLN A 194 18.71 13.01 3.76
CA GLN A 194 19.58 12.27 2.86
C GLN A 194 19.22 12.63 1.43
N GLU A 195 20.22 12.99 0.64
CA GLU A 195 20.08 13.02 -0.81
C GLU A 195 20.08 11.59 -1.32
N ILE A 196 19.15 11.27 -2.21
CA ILE A 196 18.95 9.93 -2.74
C ILE A 196 18.88 10.04 -4.26
N THR A 197 19.65 9.20 -4.94
CA THR A 197 19.59 9.05 -6.39
C THR A 197 18.29 8.37 -6.77
N GLU A 198 17.46 9.05 -7.57
CA GLU A 198 16.15 8.54 -7.97
C GLU A 198 16.28 7.28 -8.86
N SER A 199 15.61 6.21 -8.44
CA SER A 199 15.43 5.00 -9.25
C SER A 199 14.11 5.01 -10.02
N THR A 200 14.10 4.28 -11.14
CA THR A 200 12.86 3.93 -11.83
C THR A 200 12.11 2.86 -11.02
N PRO A 201 10.79 3.01 -10.81
CA PRO A 201 10.00 1.98 -10.13
C PRO A 201 10.07 0.65 -10.88
N LEU A 202 9.96 -0.44 -10.12
CA LEU A 202 9.76 -1.77 -10.69
C LEU A 202 8.44 -1.84 -11.48
N PHE A 203 8.36 -2.73 -12.44
CA PHE A 203 7.19 -2.89 -13.30
C PHE A 203 5.93 -3.26 -12.52
N ILE A 204 6.06 -4.11 -11.50
CA ILE A 204 4.96 -4.42 -10.59
C ILE A 204 4.50 -3.15 -9.83
N GLU A 205 5.43 -2.31 -9.37
CA GLU A 205 5.07 -1.04 -8.72
C GLU A 205 4.33 -0.11 -9.69
N GLU A 206 4.78 -0.01 -10.94
CA GLU A 206 4.12 0.78 -11.99
C GLU A 206 2.67 0.32 -12.20
N ILE A 207 2.44 -0.99 -12.40
CA ILE A 207 1.10 -1.55 -12.57
C ILE A 207 0.23 -1.24 -11.33
N LEU A 208 0.74 -1.53 -10.14
CA LEU A 208 0.00 -1.36 -8.88
C LEU A 208 -0.34 0.11 -8.60
N THR A 209 0.46 1.07 -9.03
CA THR A 209 0.25 2.49 -8.73
C THR A 209 -0.51 3.24 -9.81
N THR A 210 -0.43 2.82 -11.07
CA THR A 210 -0.97 3.60 -12.19
C THR A 210 -2.20 2.96 -12.86
N ARG A 211 -2.35 1.64 -12.84
CA ARG A 211 -3.34 0.94 -13.68
C ARG A 211 -4.21 -0.01 -12.86
N ALA A 212 -5.49 0.27 -12.66
CA ALA A 212 -6.44 -0.73 -12.14
C ALA A 212 -7.77 -0.62 -12.86
N LEU A 213 -8.49 -1.74 -12.95
CA LEU A 213 -9.85 -1.71 -13.49
C LEU A 213 -10.83 -1.21 -12.41
N PRO A 214 -11.79 -0.32 -12.78
CA PRO A 214 -12.81 0.17 -11.85
C PRO A 214 -13.68 -0.93 -11.24
N LYS A 215 -13.80 -2.04 -11.95
CA LYS A 215 -14.66 -3.17 -11.63
C LYS A 215 -13.89 -4.46 -11.85
N ARG A 216 -14.21 -5.47 -11.05
CA ARG A 216 -13.74 -6.83 -11.30
C ARG A 216 -14.34 -7.38 -12.59
N ILE A 217 -13.56 -8.16 -13.30
CA ILE A 217 -14.04 -8.96 -14.41
C ILE A 217 -14.74 -10.20 -13.84
N GLN A 218 -16.02 -10.38 -14.18
CA GLN A 218 -16.86 -11.48 -13.68
C GLN A 218 -16.82 -12.66 -14.66
N ASP A 219 -15.63 -13.18 -14.94
CA ASP A 219 -15.42 -14.34 -15.81
C ASP A 219 -15.64 -15.68 -15.06
N GLU A 220 -15.39 -16.80 -15.74
CA GLU A 220 -15.46 -18.14 -15.13
C GLU A 220 -14.47 -18.27 -13.95
N TYR A 221 -13.29 -17.66 -14.07
CA TYR A 221 -12.28 -17.68 -13.02
C TYR A 221 -12.76 -16.93 -11.77
N TYR A 222 -13.41 -15.76 -11.93
CA TYR A 222 -14.09 -15.08 -10.84
C TYR A 222 -15.16 -15.97 -10.22
N SER A 223 -16.10 -16.48 -11.01
CA SER A 223 -17.25 -17.25 -10.51
C SER A 223 -16.84 -18.51 -9.74
N LYS A 224 -15.71 -19.11 -10.10
CA LYS A 224 -15.16 -20.30 -9.44
C LYS A 224 -14.39 -20.00 -8.16
N ASN A 225 -13.70 -18.86 -8.08
CA ASN A 225 -12.75 -18.56 -7.00
C ASN A 225 -13.22 -17.44 -6.06
N PHE A 226 -14.24 -16.68 -6.43
CA PHE A 226 -14.69 -15.50 -5.70
C PHE A 226 -16.20 -15.26 -5.87
N SER A 227 -16.95 -15.22 -4.77
CA SER A 227 -18.42 -15.02 -4.80
C SER A 227 -18.82 -13.79 -3.97
N LYS A 228 -20.01 -13.22 -4.27
CA LYS A 228 -20.49 -11.96 -3.66
C LYS A 228 -21.12 -12.13 -2.27
N SER A 229 -21.50 -13.33 -1.86
CA SER A 229 -22.54 -13.52 -0.83
C SER A 229 -22.06 -13.90 0.58
N GLN A 230 -20.76 -13.89 0.85
CA GLN A 230 -20.21 -14.16 2.18
C GLN A 230 -19.03 -13.21 2.41
N ASP A 231 -18.83 -12.74 3.64
CA ASP A 231 -17.74 -11.81 4.00
C ASP A 231 -16.43 -12.20 3.30
N ARG A 232 -15.87 -11.25 2.55
CA ARG A 232 -14.82 -11.45 1.56
C ARG A 232 -13.63 -12.21 2.12
N GLU A 233 -13.49 -13.50 1.83
CA GLU A 233 -12.42 -14.35 2.39
C GLU A 233 -11.03 -14.16 1.73
N GLY A 234 -10.84 -13.09 0.97
CA GLY A 234 -9.62 -12.88 0.18
C GLY A 234 -9.60 -11.59 -0.63
N ILE A 235 -8.54 -11.42 -1.43
CA ILE A 235 -8.34 -10.33 -2.40
C ILE A 235 -8.59 -10.88 -3.80
N TYR A 236 -9.38 -10.17 -4.61
CA TYR A 236 -9.50 -10.42 -6.04
C TYR A 236 -9.48 -9.09 -6.80
N ILE A 237 -8.39 -8.83 -7.53
CA ILE A 237 -8.20 -7.58 -8.28
C ILE A 237 -7.72 -7.91 -9.69
N ASN A 238 -8.29 -7.22 -10.68
CA ASN A 238 -7.80 -7.21 -12.04
C ASN A 238 -7.05 -5.89 -12.30
N TYR A 239 -5.77 -5.97 -12.68
CA TYR A 239 -4.98 -4.82 -13.10
C TYR A 239 -4.79 -4.84 -14.62
N LEU A 240 -4.83 -3.66 -15.22
CA LEU A 240 -4.62 -3.49 -16.66
C LEU A 240 -3.12 -3.44 -16.95
N LEU A 241 -2.69 -4.13 -18.01
CA LEU A 241 -1.31 -4.14 -18.47
C LEU A 241 -0.97 -2.90 -19.32
N PRO A 242 0.33 -2.66 -19.63
CA PRO A 242 0.77 -1.50 -20.40
C PRO A 242 0.09 -1.28 -21.75
N ASN A 243 -0.38 -2.36 -22.38
CA ASN A 243 -1.00 -2.36 -23.69
C ASN A 243 -2.50 -1.97 -23.68
N ASP A 244 -3.06 -1.68 -22.51
CA ASP A 244 -4.45 -1.25 -22.30
C ASP A 244 -5.53 -2.24 -22.75
N THR A 245 -5.16 -3.45 -23.18
CA THR A 245 -6.09 -4.50 -23.60
C THR A 245 -6.07 -5.68 -22.65
N ASP A 246 -4.90 -6.05 -22.18
CA ASP A 246 -4.69 -7.27 -21.42
C ASP A 246 -4.70 -6.97 -19.93
N TYR A 247 -5.01 -7.98 -19.13
CA TYR A 247 -5.07 -7.84 -17.68
C TYR A 247 -4.41 -8.99 -16.94
N ILE A 248 -3.98 -8.68 -15.74
CA ILE A 248 -3.52 -9.64 -14.73
C ILE A 248 -4.56 -9.73 -13.62
N THR A 249 -4.84 -10.95 -13.18
CA THR A 249 -5.68 -11.17 -12.01
C THR A 249 -4.81 -11.58 -10.83
N LEU A 250 -4.84 -10.79 -9.76
CA LEU A 250 -4.32 -11.18 -8.46
C LEU A 250 -5.47 -11.76 -7.63
N PHE A 251 -5.33 -13.03 -7.27
CA PHE A 251 -6.21 -13.69 -6.31
C PHE A 251 -5.40 -14.10 -5.07
N SER A 252 -5.95 -13.83 -3.89
CA SER A 252 -5.38 -14.29 -2.63
C SER A 252 -6.49 -14.65 -1.67
N ASN A 253 -6.27 -15.66 -0.85
CA ASN A 253 -7.07 -15.97 0.33
C ASN A 253 -6.14 -16.46 1.45
N ARG A 254 -6.69 -16.95 2.56
CA ARG A 254 -5.89 -17.47 3.68
C ARG A 254 -5.00 -18.68 3.33
N GLN A 255 -5.27 -19.36 2.22
CA GLN A 255 -4.59 -20.60 1.84
C GLN A 255 -3.47 -20.35 0.82
N PHE A 256 -3.71 -19.52 -0.19
CA PHE A 256 -2.76 -19.31 -1.28
C PHE A 256 -2.88 -17.94 -1.94
N ILE A 257 -1.88 -17.63 -2.75
CA ILE A 257 -1.85 -16.50 -3.68
C ILE A 257 -1.64 -17.06 -5.09
N GLU A 258 -2.43 -16.57 -6.03
CA GLU A 258 -2.35 -16.92 -7.44
C GLU A 258 -2.38 -15.66 -8.31
N ILE A 259 -1.53 -15.66 -9.33
CA ILE A 259 -1.50 -14.69 -10.40
C ILE A 259 -1.96 -15.40 -11.66
N ASN A 260 -3.13 -15.02 -12.18
CA ASN A 260 -3.64 -15.54 -13.46
C ASN A 260 -3.37 -14.52 -14.57
N MET A 261 -2.61 -14.95 -15.58
CA MET A 261 -2.26 -14.14 -16.75
C MET A 261 -1.96 -15.06 -17.94
N GLN A 262 -2.24 -14.60 -19.17
CA GLN A 262 -1.80 -15.24 -20.40
C GLN A 262 -0.26 -15.25 -20.52
N GLU A 263 0.31 -16.14 -21.34
CA GLU A 263 1.75 -16.05 -21.65
C GLU A 263 2.05 -14.76 -22.40
N SER A 264 3.00 -13.98 -21.89
CA SER A 264 3.45 -12.71 -22.47
C SER A 264 4.85 -12.35 -21.94
N GLU A 265 5.52 -11.41 -22.60
CA GLU A 265 6.77 -10.83 -22.09
C GLU A 265 6.57 -10.17 -20.71
N ASP A 266 5.40 -9.54 -20.51
CA ASP A 266 5.01 -8.94 -19.22
C ASP A 266 4.98 -10.00 -18.09
N LYS A 267 4.53 -11.22 -18.39
CA LYS A 267 4.49 -12.31 -17.41
C LYS A 267 5.88 -12.69 -16.93
N GLU A 268 6.84 -12.87 -17.84
CA GLU A 268 8.22 -13.19 -17.45
C GLU A 268 8.85 -12.03 -16.69
N LYS A 269 8.60 -10.78 -17.10
CA LYS A 269 9.08 -9.60 -16.35
C LYS A 269 8.54 -9.54 -14.91
N ILE A 270 7.24 -9.77 -14.73
CA ILE A 270 6.62 -9.83 -13.39
C ILE A 270 7.22 -10.97 -12.57
N LYS A 271 7.39 -12.14 -13.18
CA LYS A 271 7.97 -13.31 -12.51
C LYS A 271 9.41 -13.06 -12.08
N ASP A 272 10.23 -12.44 -12.92
CA ASP A 272 11.61 -12.07 -12.61
C ASP A 272 11.67 -11.09 -11.42
N GLU A 273 10.80 -10.07 -11.40
CA GLU A 273 10.70 -9.15 -10.26
C GLU A 273 10.22 -9.85 -8.98
N LEU A 274 9.27 -10.79 -9.06
CA LEU A 274 8.85 -11.58 -7.90
C LEU A 274 9.96 -12.52 -7.39
N ILE A 275 10.82 -13.04 -8.26
CA ILE A 275 12.01 -13.83 -7.89
C ILE A 275 13.04 -12.93 -7.21
N LEU A 276 13.33 -11.77 -7.80
CA LEU A 276 14.24 -10.76 -7.26
C LEU A 276 13.87 -10.36 -5.83
N LEU A 277 12.58 -10.11 -5.60
CA LEU A 277 12.02 -9.77 -4.29
C LEU A 277 11.75 -10.99 -3.40
N ASN A 278 12.11 -12.19 -3.85
CA ASN A 278 11.89 -13.46 -3.16
C ASN A 278 10.42 -13.68 -2.72
N LEU A 279 9.48 -13.04 -3.41
CA LEU A 279 8.06 -13.06 -3.07
C LEU A 279 7.43 -14.39 -3.46
N ILE A 280 7.89 -15.03 -4.55
CA ILE A 280 7.39 -16.36 -4.93
C ILE A 280 7.53 -17.35 -3.77
N ASN A 281 8.69 -17.37 -3.12
CA ASN A 281 8.95 -18.30 -2.02
C ASN A 281 8.25 -17.87 -0.72
N ARG A 282 8.35 -16.57 -0.37
CA ARG A 282 7.77 -16.03 0.87
C ARG A 282 6.25 -16.10 0.89
N LEU A 283 5.60 -15.99 -0.26
CA LEU A 283 4.14 -15.98 -0.40
C LEU A 283 3.57 -17.25 -1.01
N ALA A 284 4.41 -18.16 -1.50
CA ALA A 284 4.01 -19.34 -2.27
C ALA A 284 3.09 -18.99 -3.45
N ILE A 285 3.49 -17.96 -4.21
CA ILE A 285 2.73 -17.47 -5.38
C ILE A 285 2.73 -18.52 -6.46
N LYS A 286 1.55 -18.82 -7.00
CA LYS A 286 1.38 -19.65 -8.18
C LYS A 286 1.03 -18.80 -9.38
N PHE A 287 1.54 -19.19 -10.54
CA PHE A 287 1.08 -18.65 -11.82
C PHE A 287 0.11 -19.63 -12.46
N SER A 288 -1.01 -19.11 -12.94
CA SER A 288 -1.94 -19.85 -13.78
C SER A 288 -2.11 -19.15 -15.12
N ASN A 289 -2.30 -19.95 -16.16
CA ASN A 289 -2.53 -19.51 -17.53
C ASN A 289 -3.87 -20.07 -17.99
N ARG A 290 -4.94 -19.80 -17.24
CA ARG A 290 -6.26 -20.13 -17.77
C ARG A 290 -6.57 -19.11 -18.84
N GLN A 291 -6.79 -19.62 -20.06
CA GLN A 291 -7.45 -18.84 -21.10
C GLN A 291 -8.68 -18.22 -20.45
N ILE A 292 -8.69 -16.89 -20.42
CA ILE A 292 -9.92 -16.12 -20.25
C ILE A 292 -10.72 -16.50 -21.48
N LEU A 293 -11.48 -17.58 -21.37
CA LEU A 293 -12.33 -18.06 -22.45
C LEU A 293 -13.26 -16.89 -22.76
N GLU A 294 -13.17 -16.40 -24.00
CA GLU A 294 -14.15 -15.46 -24.52
C GLU A 294 -15.53 -16.02 -24.14
N SER A 295 -16.30 -15.21 -23.41
CA SER A 295 -17.69 -15.53 -23.12
C SER A 295 -18.39 -15.63 -24.48
N ASN A 296 -18.49 -16.85 -25.00
CA ASN A 296 -19.30 -17.11 -26.17
C ASN A 296 -20.76 -17.10 -25.72
N ASN A 297 -21.47 -16.10 -26.24
CA ASN A 297 -22.92 -15.86 -26.27
C ASN A 297 -23.47 -14.88 -25.22
#